data_AF-A0A4P0XE55-F1
#
_entry.id   AF-A0A4P0XE55-F1
#
_cell.length_a   1.000
_cell.length_b   1.000
_cell.length_c   1.000
_cell.angle_alpha   90.00
_cell.angle_beta   90.00
_cell.angle_gamma   90.00
#
_symmetry.space_group_name_H-M   'P 1'
#
loop_
_entity.id
_entity.type
_entity.pdbx_description
1 polymer ?
#
loop_
_entity_poly.entity_id
_entity_poly.type
_entity_poly.pdbx_seq_one_letter_code
_entity_poly.pdbx_strand_id
1 'polypeptide(L)'
;MHHSEEELGYIFSLQAKRVLSKNLTFQYKSSAFQVRSEGRGYRLRHSVVTVCENFDGEINVLYDGKALGWEKYVDGPEPIPLDDEKSVHERVDNARIDLRSKYYVKPKADHPWLTRRTQSHQQVKPPKLPKKKPDPDKKD
;
A
#
# COMPACT_ATOMS: atom_id res chain seq x y z
N MET A 1 -7.35 26.85 -36.44
CA MET A 1 -8.23 26.54 -35.30
C MET A 1 -7.82 27.47 -34.18
N HIS A 2 -8.74 28.32 -33.71
CA HIS A 2 -8.52 29.12 -32.52
C HIS A 2 -9.24 28.41 -31.38
N HIS A 3 -8.50 28.01 -30.35
CA HIS A 3 -9.07 27.48 -29.13
C HIS A 3 -9.65 28.63 -28.31
N SER A 4 -10.78 28.39 -27.66
CA SER A 4 -11.27 29.33 -26.65
C SER A 4 -10.33 29.34 -25.45
N GLU A 5 -10.36 30.40 -24.65
CA GLU A 5 -9.53 30.49 -23.44
C GLU A 5 -9.88 29.40 -22.43
N GLU A 6 -11.15 28.99 -22.36
CA GLU A 6 -11.60 27.86 -21.55
C GLU A 6 -11.02 26.52 -22.04
N GLU A 7 -11.00 26.29 -23.36
CA GLU A 7 -10.40 25.10 -23.94
C GLU A 7 -8.90 25.03 -23.66
N LEU A 8 -8.19 26.17 -23.77
CA LEU A 8 -6.78 26.25 -23.40
C LEU A 8 -6.57 25.95 -21.92
N GLY A 9 -7.44 26.47 -21.05
CA GLY A 9 -7.45 26.15 -19.62
C GLY A 9 -7.56 24.65 -19.37
N TYR A 10 -8.46 23.96 -20.07
CA TYR A 10 -8.58 22.51 -19.96
C TYR A 10 -7.36 21.75 -20.50
N ILE A 11 -6.76 22.22 -21.60
CA ILE A 11 -5.54 21.62 -22.17
C ILE A 11 -4.36 21.73 -21.20
N PHE A 12 -4.22 22.87 -20.53
CA PHE A 12 -3.15 23.12 -19.57
C PHE A 12 -3.47 22.69 -18.12
N SER A 13 -4.52 21.91 -17.91
CA SER A 13 -4.91 21.39 -16.59
C SER A 13 -4.37 19.98 -16.31
N LEU A 14 -4.28 19.62 -15.04
CA LEU A 14 -4.03 18.23 -14.63
C LEU A 14 -5.31 17.42 -14.82
N GLN A 15 -5.27 16.45 -15.73
CA GLN A 15 -6.45 15.65 -16.08
C GLN A 15 -6.43 14.26 -15.44
N ALA A 16 -7.54 13.86 -14.83
CA ALA A 16 -7.74 12.52 -14.28
C ALA A 16 -9.07 11.91 -14.72
N LYS A 17 -9.03 10.69 -15.25
CA LYS A 17 -10.24 9.94 -15.60
C LYS A 17 -10.83 9.26 -14.37
N ARG A 18 -12.12 9.48 -14.11
CA ARG A 18 -12.86 8.87 -13.00
C ARG A 18 -14.17 8.26 -13.50
N VAL A 19 -14.63 7.23 -12.82
CA VAL A 19 -15.92 6.57 -13.11
C VAL A 19 -16.95 7.06 -12.11
N LEU A 20 -18.10 7.52 -12.60
CA LEU A 20 -19.21 7.92 -11.75
C LEU A 20 -19.91 6.72 -11.12
N SER A 21 -20.22 6.84 -9.84
CA SER A 21 -21.06 5.86 -9.14
C SER A 21 -22.52 5.91 -9.61
N LYS A 22 -23.34 4.99 -9.08
CA LYS A 22 -24.80 5.01 -9.28
C LYS A 22 -25.45 6.33 -8.78
N ASN A 23 -24.84 6.97 -7.79
CA ASN A 23 -25.30 8.23 -7.21
C ASN A 23 -24.62 9.46 -7.84
N LEU A 24 -23.94 9.27 -8.97
CA LEU A 24 -23.18 10.31 -9.67
C LEU A 24 -22.07 10.94 -8.82
N THR A 25 -21.48 10.13 -7.94
CA THR A 25 -20.35 10.54 -7.12
C THR A 25 -19.04 9.97 -7.66
N PHE A 26 -17.95 10.71 -7.45
CA PHE A 26 -16.59 10.25 -7.69
C PHE A 26 -15.67 10.79 -6.60
N GLN A 27 -14.51 10.15 -6.44
CA GLN A 27 -13.46 10.61 -5.54
C GLN A 27 -12.32 11.22 -6.33
N TYR A 28 -11.80 12.34 -5.85
CA TYR A 28 -10.62 12.97 -6.40
C TYR A 28 -9.80 13.58 -5.26
N LYS A 29 -8.49 13.28 -5.25
CA LYS A 29 -7.62 13.49 -4.09
C LYS A 29 -8.20 12.83 -2.84
N SER A 30 -8.52 13.60 -1.80
CA SER A 30 -9.15 13.11 -0.58
C SER A 30 -10.66 13.28 -0.58
N SER A 31 -11.21 14.17 -1.41
CA SER A 31 -12.62 14.59 -1.35
C SER A 31 -13.51 13.78 -2.29
N ALA A 32 -14.79 13.66 -1.91
CA ALA A 32 -15.83 13.11 -2.77
C ALA A 32 -16.68 14.24 -3.37
N PHE A 33 -16.90 14.16 -4.66
CA PHE A 33 -17.65 15.11 -5.45
C PHE A 33 -18.88 14.44 -6.04
N GLN A 34 -19.97 15.20 -6.18
CA GLN A 34 -21.21 14.75 -6.79
C GLN A 34 -21.55 15.63 -7.99
N VAL A 35 -21.88 15.01 -9.11
CA VAL A 35 -22.31 15.71 -10.32
C VAL A 35 -23.78 16.11 -10.19
N ARG A 36 -24.07 17.39 -10.42
CA ARG A 36 -25.43 17.94 -10.55
C ARG A 36 -25.83 17.90 -12.02
N SER A 37 -26.78 17.05 -12.39
CA SER A 37 -27.33 16.99 -13.75
C SER A 37 -28.71 17.63 -13.81
N GLU A 38 -28.93 18.55 -14.76
CA GLU A 38 -30.23 19.22 -14.98
C GLU A 38 -31.31 18.31 -15.64
N GLY A 39 -31.06 17.00 -15.77
CA GLY A 39 -31.95 16.05 -16.43
C GLY A 39 -32.01 14.66 -15.78
N ARG A 40 -32.39 13.63 -16.56
CA ARG A 40 -32.43 12.24 -16.08
C ARG A 40 -31.02 11.73 -15.82
N GLY A 41 -30.53 11.87 -14.59
CA GLY A 41 -29.17 11.51 -14.16
C GLY A 41 -28.74 10.05 -14.41
N TYR A 42 -29.66 9.16 -14.79
CA TYR A 42 -29.36 7.76 -15.12
C TYR A 42 -28.32 7.60 -16.24
N ARG A 43 -28.28 8.51 -17.22
CA ARG A 43 -27.33 8.43 -18.36
C ARG A 43 -25.87 8.53 -17.94
N LEU A 44 -25.59 9.22 -16.83
CA LEU A 44 -24.23 9.46 -16.35
C LEU A 44 -23.76 8.39 -15.36
N ARG A 45 -24.62 7.43 -15.00
CA ARG A 45 -24.22 6.36 -14.06
C ARG A 45 -23.20 5.46 -14.72
N HIS A 46 -22.10 5.18 -14.01
CA HIS A 46 -20.99 4.38 -14.51
C HIS A 46 -20.27 4.96 -15.74
N SER A 47 -20.56 6.21 -16.10
CA SER A 47 -19.85 6.86 -17.19
C SER A 47 -18.48 7.35 -16.73
N VAL A 48 -17.55 7.43 -17.67
CA VAL A 48 -16.22 8.00 -17.43
C VAL A 48 -16.29 9.51 -17.60
N VAL A 49 -15.81 10.24 -16.61
CA VAL A 49 -15.64 11.69 -16.63
C VAL A 49 -14.17 12.06 -16.51
N THR A 50 -13.81 13.19 -17.09
CA THR A 50 -12.48 13.78 -16.96
C THR A 50 -12.54 14.91 -15.94
N VAL A 51 -11.80 14.76 -14.86
CA VAL A 51 -11.60 15.83 -13.87
C VAL A 51 -10.38 16.61 -14.32
N CYS A 52 -10.55 17.91 -14.54
CA CYS A 52 -9.51 18.86 -14.91
C CYS A 52 -9.24 19.77 -13.72
N GLU A 53 -8.01 19.76 -13.22
CA GLU A 53 -7.58 20.62 -12.14
C GLU A 53 -6.58 21.66 -12.67
N ASN A 54 -6.92 22.93 -12.52
CA ASN A 54 -6.03 24.04 -12.88
C ASN A 54 -4.90 24.16 -11.86
N PHE A 55 -3.80 24.83 -12.22
CA PHE A 55 -2.69 25.07 -11.30
C PHE A 55 -3.07 25.94 -10.09
N ASP A 56 -4.13 26.74 -10.21
CA ASP A 56 -4.71 27.50 -9.10
C ASP A 56 -5.55 26.63 -8.13
N GLY A 57 -5.75 25.35 -8.47
CA GLY A 57 -6.51 24.38 -7.67
C GLY A 57 -8.01 24.34 -7.98
N GLU A 58 -8.48 25.10 -8.97
CA GLU A 58 -9.87 25.03 -9.43
C GLU A 58 -10.14 23.71 -10.16
N ILE A 59 -11.30 23.10 -9.88
CA ILE A 59 -11.68 21.80 -10.43
C ILE A 59 -12.85 21.98 -11.41
N ASN A 60 -12.69 21.42 -12.60
CA ASN A 60 -13.72 21.33 -13.62
C ASN A 60 -13.96 19.85 -13.98
N VAL A 61 -15.22 19.47 -14.16
CA VAL A 61 -15.58 18.09 -14.52
C VAL A 61 -16.15 18.09 -15.92
N LEU A 62 -15.57 17.29 -16.81
CA LEU A 62 -15.95 17.18 -18.21
C LEU A 62 -16.51 15.79 -18.51
N TYR A 63 -17.61 15.75 -19.25
CA TYR A 63 -18.15 14.55 -19.85
C TYR A 63 -18.31 14.77 -21.35
N ASP A 64 -17.61 13.96 -22.16
CA ASP A 64 -17.64 14.07 -23.62
C ASP A 64 -17.31 15.50 -24.12
N GLY A 65 -16.32 16.14 -23.48
CA GLY A 65 -15.90 17.51 -23.77
C GLY A 65 -16.80 18.62 -23.24
N LYS A 66 -17.91 18.28 -22.55
CA LYS A 66 -18.84 19.26 -21.97
C LYS A 66 -18.65 19.39 -20.48
N ALA A 67 -18.55 20.62 -19.99
CA ALA A 67 -18.48 20.90 -18.56
C ALA A 67 -19.78 20.48 -17.86
N LEU A 68 -19.64 19.82 -16.72
CA LEU A 68 -20.73 19.39 -15.87
C LEU A 68 -20.72 20.18 -14.57
N GLY A 69 -21.91 20.57 -14.12
CA GLY A 69 -22.09 21.11 -12.77
C GLY A 69 -21.74 20.03 -11.74
N TRP A 70 -20.99 20.42 -10.71
CA TRP A 70 -20.61 19.53 -9.63
C TRP A 70 -20.68 20.26 -8.29
N GLU A 71 -20.77 19.49 -7.22
CA GLU A 71 -20.73 19.97 -5.85
C GLU A 71 -19.85 19.06 -5.00
N LYS A 72 -19.15 19.67 -4.03
CA LYS A 72 -18.38 18.92 -3.05
C LYS A 72 -19.36 18.23 -2.10
N TYR A 73 -19.41 16.90 -2.13
CA TYR A 73 -20.39 16.11 -1.38
C TYR A 73 -19.87 15.77 0.02
N VAL A 74 -18.62 15.30 0.11
CA VAL A 74 -17.97 14.95 1.38
C VAL A 74 -16.54 15.47 1.33
N ASP A 75 -16.16 16.19 2.38
CA ASP A 75 -14.77 16.57 2.56
C ASP A 75 -13.94 15.37 2.98
N GLY A 76 -12.80 15.23 2.33
CA GLY A 76 -11.86 14.16 2.63
C GLY A 76 -11.12 14.40 3.93
N PRO A 77 -10.65 13.34 4.62
CA PRO A 77 -9.58 13.52 5.59
C PRO A 77 -8.38 14.19 4.89
N GLU A 78 -7.63 15.01 5.62
CA GLU A 78 -6.43 15.63 5.08
C GLU A 78 -5.49 14.54 4.53
N PRO A 79 -4.92 14.74 3.33
CA PRO A 79 -4.00 13.78 2.75
C PRO A 79 -2.85 13.58 3.74
N ILE A 80 -2.54 12.30 3.99
CA ILE A 80 -1.43 11.95 4.89
C ILE A 80 -0.18 12.62 4.31
N PRO A 81 0.56 13.43 5.09
CA PRO A 81 1.73 14.11 4.60
C PRO A 81 2.72 13.08 4.06
N LEU A 82 3.26 13.39 2.86
CA LEU A 82 4.29 12.57 2.25
C LEU A 82 5.49 12.57 3.19
N ASP A 83 5.79 11.41 3.78
CA ASP A 83 6.89 11.30 4.71
C ASP A 83 8.19 11.46 3.93
N ASP A 84 9.07 12.35 4.40
CA ASP A 84 10.43 12.43 3.89
C ASP A 84 11.09 11.04 4.02
N GLU A 85 11.95 10.64 3.06
CA GLU A 85 12.55 9.31 3.01
C GLU A 85 13.29 8.95 4.31
N LYS A 86 13.69 9.98 5.07
CA LYS A 86 14.35 9.85 6.38
C LYS A 86 13.39 9.59 7.55
N SER A 87 12.10 9.93 7.44
CA SER A 87 11.12 9.81 8.53
C SER A 87 10.46 8.42 8.59
N VAL A 88 10.48 7.67 7.49
CA VAL A 88 9.92 6.30 7.43
C VAL A 88 10.57 5.39 8.48
N HIS A 89 11.89 5.51 8.70
CA HIS A 89 12.61 4.73 9.69
C HIS A 89 12.07 4.96 11.11
N GLU A 90 11.83 6.23 11.46
CA GLU A 90 11.34 6.61 12.78
C GLU A 90 9.91 6.10 13.03
N ARG A 91 9.01 6.21 12.04
CA ARG A 91 7.66 5.63 12.14
C ARG A 91 7.69 4.11 12.33
N VAL A 92 8.55 3.40 11.59
CA VAL A 92 8.66 1.94 11.69
C VAL A 92 9.21 1.53 13.06
N ASP A 93 10.21 2.25 13.58
CA ASP A 93 10.79 1.94 14.88
C ASP A 93 9.84 2.26 16.04
N ASN A 94 9.08 3.36 15.96
CA ASN A 94 8.01 3.66 16.91
C ASN A 94 6.91 2.59 16.88
N ALA A 95 6.46 2.17 15.71
CA ALA A 95 5.47 1.09 15.57
C ALA A 95 5.98 -0.24 16.13
N ARG A 96 7.28 -0.56 15.98
CA ARG A 96 7.92 -1.73 16.60
C ARG A 96 7.92 -1.64 18.11
N ILE A 97 8.21 -0.47 18.68
CA ILE A 97 8.19 -0.25 20.13
C ILE A 97 6.77 -0.46 20.68
N ASP A 98 5.76 0.11 20.03
CA ASP A 98 4.35 -0.03 20.42
C ASP A 98 3.89 -1.50 20.36
N LEU A 99 4.19 -2.21 19.28
CA LEU A 99 3.82 -3.63 19.14
C LEU A 99 4.52 -4.53 20.15
N ARG A 100 5.78 -4.20 20.50
CA ARG A 100 6.58 -4.96 21.47
C ARG A 100 5.99 -4.91 22.88
N SER A 101 5.08 -3.98 23.19
CA SER A 101 4.39 -4.00 24.47
C SER A 101 3.15 -4.90 24.46
N LYS A 102 2.46 -5.00 23.32
CA LYS A 102 1.11 -5.59 23.23
C LYS A 102 1.10 -7.08 22.89
N TYR A 103 2.08 -7.55 22.11
CA TYR A 103 2.15 -8.94 21.64
C TYR A 103 3.46 -9.66 21.99
N TYR A 104 4.36 -8.99 22.72
CA TYR A 104 5.60 -9.62 23.16
C TYR A 104 5.34 -10.55 24.34
N VAL A 105 5.04 -11.81 24.01
CA VAL A 105 5.01 -12.90 24.97
C VAL A 105 6.36 -13.60 24.90
N LYS A 106 7.11 -13.60 26.01
CA LYS A 106 8.33 -14.41 26.09
C LYS A 106 7.93 -15.88 25.85
N PRO A 107 8.59 -16.59 24.94
CA PRO A 107 8.33 -18.02 24.75
C PRO A 107 8.53 -18.76 26.08
N LYS A 108 7.76 -19.82 26.31
CA LYS A 108 7.96 -20.71 27.46
C LYS A 108 9.39 -21.28 27.45
N ALA A 109 9.93 -21.59 28.62
CA ALA A 109 11.29 -22.13 28.76
C ALA A 109 11.54 -23.38 27.89
N ASP A 110 10.49 -24.21 27.69
CA ASP A 110 10.57 -25.45 26.92
C ASP A 110 10.26 -25.30 25.42
N HIS A 111 10.34 -24.08 24.86
CA HIS A 111 10.08 -23.90 23.44
C HIS A 111 11.21 -24.53 22.60
N PRO A 112 10.91 -25.33 21.55
CA PRO A 112 11.89 -26.12 20.79
C PRO A 112 13.08 -25.36 20.16
N TRP A 113 12.97 -24.03 19.99
CA TRP A 113 14.05 -23.20 19.46
C TRP A 113 15.01 -22.68 20.54
N LEU A 114 14.63 -22.75 21.82
CA LEU A 114 15.51 -22.46 22.97
C LEU A 114 16.36 -23.69 23.33
N THR A 115 15.77 -24.89 23.25
CA THR A 115 16.37 -26.17 23.66
C THR A 115 17.51 -26.65 22.75
N ARG A 116 17.62 -26.15 21.51
CA ARG A 116 18.72 -26.53 20.60
C ARG A 116 20.08 -26.00 21.08
N ARG A 117 20.09 -24.90 21.85
CA ARG A 117 21.32 -24.27 22.34
C ARG A 117 21.93 -24.99 23.55
N THR A 118 21.14 -25.79 24.27
CA THR A 118 21.59 -26.57 25.44
C THR A 118 21.94 -28.02 25.09
N GLN A 119 21.46 -28.56 23.97
CA GLN A 119 21.81 -29.92 23.52
C GLN A 119 23.20 -30.03 22.88
N SER A 120 23.75 -28.94 22.33
CA SER A 120 25.06 -28.97 21.65
C SER A 120 26.26 -29.14 22.59
N HIS A 121 26.05 -29.13 23.91
CA HIS A 121 27.10 -29.37 24.92
C HIS A 121 27.12 -30.81 25.45
N GLN A 122 26.28 -31.73 24.94
CA GLN A 122 26.48 -33.15 25.20
C GLN A 122 27.64 -33.67 24.35
N GLN A 123 28.76 -33.98 25.01
CA GLN A 123 29.94 -34.59 24.42
C GLN A 123 29.54 -35.93 23.79
N VAL A 124 29.31 -35.94 22.47
CA VAL A 124 29.00 -37.16 21.73
C VAL A 124 30.25 -38.04 21.76
N LYS A 125 30.21 -39.17 22.49
CA LYS A 125 31.31 -40.15 22.46
C LYS A 125 31.43 -40.68 21.02
N PRO A 126 32.62 -40.62 20.39
CA PRO A 126 32.78 -41.09 19.03
C PRO A 126 32.47 -42.60 18.94
N PRO A 127 31.86 -43.08 17.84
CA PRO A 127 31.58 -44.50 17.65
C PRO A 127 32.89 -45.31 17.68
N LYS A 128 32.89 -46.43 18.41
CA LYS A 128 34.04 -47.33 18.49
C LYS A 128 34.20 -48.05 17.16
N LEU A 129 35.24 -47.72 16.40
CA LEU A 129 35.58 -48.45 15.17
C LEU A 129 35.96 -49.90 15.52
N PRO A 130 35.52 -50.90 14.73
CA PRO A 130 35.93 -52.28 14.94
C PRO A 130 37.44 -52.43 14.67
N LYS A 131 38.13 -53.16 15.55
CA LYS A 131 39.57 -53.44 15.42
C LYS A 131 39.81 -54.32 14.18
N LYS A 132 40.71 -53.89 13.28
CA LYS A 132 41.20 -54.69 12.15
C LYS A 132 41.87 -55.96 12.71
N LYS A 133 41.41 -57.15 12.29
CA LYS A 133 42.05 -58.43 12.65
C LYS A 133 43.45 -58.46 12.00
N PRO A 134 44.50 -58.91 12.70
CA PRO A 134 45.80 -59.15 12.08
C PRO A 134 45.68 -60.27 11.05
N ASP A 135 46.35 -60.07 9.91
CA ASP A 135 46.43 -61.00 8.78
C ASP A 135 47.19 -62.27 9.20
N PRO A 136 46.67 -63.49 8.97
CA PRO A 136 47.34 -64.71 9.40
C PRO A 136 48.29 -65.20 8.29
N ASP A 137 49.32 -64.42 7.97
CA ASP A 137 50.50 -65.02 7.32
C ASP A 137 51.75 -64.16 7.48
N LYS A 138 52.46 -64.43 8.57
CA LYS A 138 53.90 -64.21 8.65
C LYS A 138 54.47 -65.22 9.64
N LYS A 139 54.76 -66.41 9.14
CA LYS A 139 55.66 -67.36 9.80
C LYS A 139 57.06 -67.20 9.20
N ASP A 140 58.01 -67.17 10.13
CA ASP A 140 59.47 -67.30 10.05
C ASP A 140 60.28 -66.17 9.38
#